data_AF-A0A7W1A330-F1
#
_entry.id   AF-A0A7W1A330-F1
#
_cell.length_a   1.000
_cell.length_b   1.000
_cell.length_c   1.000
_cell.angle_alpha   90.00
_cell.angle_beta   90.00
_cell.angle_gamma   90.00
#
_symmetry.space_group_name_H-M   'P 1'
#
loop_
_entity.id
_entity.type
_entity.pdbx_description
1 polymer ?
#
loop_
_entity_poly.entity_id
_entity_poly.type
_entity_poly.pdbx_seq_one_letter_code
_entity_poly.pdbx_strand_id
1 'polypeptide(L)'
;MRTRLSFVVALVLAACGSKSTEKESGGGGTGTASGSAPAPVPVATGTQLFVDDKSVATIDAAAVASWPRLDTLLPEAARRMGKWQAITIKNAKPQPAELANPSQAYREYVPALFPGPDGKVSFGMFDPVELGKKGKPALQEDGVTELRIKLAPDSGRGENDHQGGAAIDPQNIKLAIITPKGEQVMTGDKLLALPREAMPGGGGDAKGWRLGVVLEAAGVKSFKRVRLTDLKGPTLTLEKADLEDKATIPFLKLNRQGSLRFRLYKQQGEGWQPAGDLRDLAKIEILE
;
A
#
# COMPACT_ATOMS: atom_id res chain seq x y z
N MET A 1 -52.31 -9.21 0.71
CA MET A 1 -52.16 -10.06 1.92
C MET A 1 -50.84 -9.65 2.58
N ARG A 2 -50.85 -8.85 3.66
CA ARG A 2 -50.77 -9.27 5.08
C ARG A 2 -49.64 -10.31 5.28
N THR A 3 -48.62 -10.13 6.11
CA THR A 3 -48.66 -9.58 7.48
C THR A 3 -47.26 -9.21 7.98
N ARG A 4 -47.22 -8.19 8.86
CA ARG A 4 -46.08 -7.69 9.64
C ARG A 4 -45.65 -8.68 10.73
N LEU A 5 -44.42 -8.58 11.24
CA LEU A 5 -44.16 -8.82 12.66
C LEU A 5 -43.02 -7.92 13.18
N SER A 6 -43.40 -7.01 14.08
CA SER A 6 -42.52 -6.18 14.91
C SER A 6 -42.17 -6.95 16.19
N PHE A 7 -40.98 -6.75 16.73
CA PHE A 7 -40.69 -7.00 18.13
C PHE A 7 -40.24 -5.70 18.81
N VAL A 8 -41.01 -5.31 19.83
CA VAL A 8 -40.78 -4.30 20.85
C VAL A 8 -40.88 -5.02 22.20
N VAL A 9 -40.37 -4.40 23.26
CA VAL A 9 -40.56 -4.63 24.73
C VAL A 9 -39.22 -5.01 25.38
N ALA A 10 -38.77 -4.49 26.53
CA ALA A 10 -39.06 -3.35 27.42
C ALA A 10 -37.91 -3.36 28.46
N LEU A 11 -37.30 -2.24 28.85
CA LEU A 11 -37.63 -1.31 29.95
C LEU A 11 -37.65 -1.90 31.38
N VAL A 12 -36.66 -1.50 32.20
CA VAL A 12 -36.69 -1.28 33.68
C VAL A 12 -35.50 -0.31 33.96
N LEU A 13 -35.60 0.98 34.34
CA LEU A 13 -36.19 1.75 35.46
C LEU A 13 -35.49 1.66 36.83
N ALA A 14 -35.32 2.87 37.42
CA ALA A 14 -35.05 3.26 38.82
C ALA A 14 -33.58 3.46 39.26
N ALA A 15 -33.19 4.47 40.07
CA ALA A 15 -33.80 5.72 40.55
C ALA A 15 -32.79 6.57 41.38
N CYS A 16 -33.20 7.80 41.71
CA CYS A 16 -32.78 8.69 42.83
C CYS A 16 -31.45 9.47 42.68
N GLY A 17 -31.40 10.82 42.74
CA GLY A 17 -31.90 11.74 43.77
C GLY A 17 -30.67 12.38 44.45
N SER A 18 -30.39 13.70 44.41
CA SER A 18 -30.94 14.77 45.27
C SER A 18 -30.42 16.14 44.78
N LYS A 19 -31.28 17.15 44.53
CA LYS A 19 -31.66 18.29 45.40
C LYS A 19 -30.54 19.26 45.86
N SER A 20 -30.89 20.52 45.63
CA SER A 20 -30.28 21.83 45.78
C SER A 20 -29.79 22.23 47.18
N THR A 21 -28.80 23.14 47.20
CA THR A 21 -28.74 24.23 48.20
C THR A 21 -28.11 25.48 47.58
N GLU A 22 -28.92 26.54 47.52
CA GLU A 22 -28.50 27.93 47.46
C GLU A 22 -27.85 28.33 48.80
N LYS A 23 -26.79 29.13 48.76
CA LYS A 23 -26.46 30.06 49.85
C LYS A 23 -25.72 31.28 49.30
N GLU A 24 -26.33 32.43 49.60
CA GLU A 24 -25.83 33.77 49.36
C GLU A 24 -24.74 34.20 50.36
N SER A 25 -24.01 35.21 49.92
CA SER A 25 -23.34 36.29 50.67
C SER A 25 -21.89 36.11 51.16
N GLY A 26 -21.05 37.02 50.66
CA GLY A 26 -20.19 37.86 51.51
C GLY A 26 -18.71 37.50 51.59
N GLY A 27 -17.86 38.28 50.93
CA GLY A 27 -16.43 38.31 51.26
C GLY A 27 -15.56 38.89 50.16
N GLY A 28 -15.32 40.20 50.22
CA GLY A 28 -14.35 40.88 49.36
C GLY A 28 -12.94 40.31 49.53
N GLY A 29 -12.27 40.11 48.40
CA GLY A 29 -10.88 39.72 48.34
C GLY A 29 -10.33 40.08 46.96
N THR A 30 -9.76 41.26 46.83
CA THR A 30 -8.91 41.65 45.69
C THR A 30 -7.63 40.82 45.74
N GLY A 31 -7.70 39.59 45.23
CA GLY A 31 -6.55 38.72 44.99
C GLY A 31 -6.26 38.67 43.50
N THR A 32 -5.28 39.46 43.06
CA THR A 32 -4.72 39.40 41.69
C THR A 32 -3.96 38.07 41.54
N ALA A 33 -4.70 36.99 41.30
CA ALA A 33 -4.12 35.72 40.91
C ALA A 33 -3.68 35.83 39.44
N SER A 34 -2.38 36.01 39.25
CA SER A 34 -1.72 35.93 37.94
C SER A 34 -1.88 34.51 37.42
N GLY A 35 -2.93 34.29 36.63
CA GLY A 35 -3.13 33.04 35.90
C GLY A 35 -2.00 32.88 34.90
N SER A 36 -1.05 32.00 35.21
CA SER A 36 -0.08 31.54 34.21
C SER A 36 -0.87 30.89 33.07
N ALA A 37 -0.92 31.57 31.93
CA ALA A 37 -1.43 30.99 30.70
C ALA A 37 -0.70 29.65 30.46
N PRO A 38 -1.41 28.58 30.08
CA PRO A 38 -0.76 27.33 29.72
C PRO A 38 0.28 27.64 28.63
N ALA A 39 1.54 27.26 28.90
CA ALA A 39 2.62 27.43 27.95
C ALA A 39 2.18 26.81 26.60
N PRO A 40 2.34 27.53 25.47
CA PRO A 40 2.00 26.98 24.17
C PRO A 40 2.77 25.68 24.00
N VAL A 41 2.04 24.57 23.83
CA VAL A 41 2.61 23.29 23.48
C VAL A 41 3.45 23.52 22.21
N PRO A 42 4.75 23.21 22.21
CA PRO A 42 5.59 23.45 21.05
C PRO A 42 4.93 22.81 19.83
N VAL A 43 4.65 23.63 18.82
CA VAL A 43 4.12 23.17 17.54
C VAL A 43 5.15 22.20 16.99
N ALA A 44 4.82 20.91 16.97
CA ALA A 44 5.73 19.92 16.44
C ALA A 44 6.07 20.30 14.99
N THR A 45 7.35 20.56 14.73
CA THR A 45 7.86 20.90 13.41
C THR A 45 7.98 19.60 12.61
N GLY A 46 6.86 19.05 12.15
CA GLY A 46 6.82 17.83 11.36
C GLY A 46 5.43 17.22 11.27
N THR A 47 5.24 16.31 10.32
CA THR A 47 4.02 15.54 10.14
C THR A 47 3.94 14.46 11.22
N GLN A 48 2.87 14.46 12.01
CA GLN A 48 2.66 13.44 13.03
C GLN A 48 2.05 12.17 12.41
N LEU A 49 2.58 11.01 12.78
CA LEU A 49 2.08 9.71 12.35
C LEU A 49 1.50 8.96 13.55
N PHE A 50 0.27 8.51 13.43
CA PHE A 50 -0.44 7.76 14.47
C PHE A 50 -0.89 6.39 13.96
N VAL A 51 -0.90 5.40 14.87
CA VAL A 51 -1.55 4.10 14.68
C VAL A 51 -2.51 3.88 15.84
N ASP A 52 -3.79 3.68 15.53
CA ASP A 52 -4.87 3.56 16.53
C ASP A 52 -4.79 4.66 17.60
N ASP A 53 -4.68 5.91 17.13
CA ASP A 53 -4.54 7.15 17.90
C ASP A 53 -3.31 7.27 18.80
N LYS A 54 -2.37 6.31 18.76
CA LYS A 54 -1.07 6.40 19.42
C LYS A 54 -0.05 7.01 18.46
N SER A 55 0.64 8.07 18.88
CA SER A 55 1.74 8.64 18.09
C SER A 55 2.88 7.62 17.98
N VAL A 56 3.35 7.38 16.76
CA VAL A 56 4.44 6.42 16.47
C VAL A 56 5.66 7.11 15.89
N ALA A 57 5.50 8.25 15.23
CA ALA A 57 6.61 9.02 14.66
C ALA A 57 6.22 10.49 14.44
N THR A 58 7.25 11.35 14.40
CA THR A 58 7.18 12.69 13.80
C THR A 58 8.12 12.72 12.62
N ILE A 59 7.62 13.13 11.46
CA ILE A 59 8.33 13.06 10.19
C ILE A 59 8.64 14.48 9.75
N ASP A 60 9.92 14.80 9.67
CA ASP A 60 10.37 16.10 9.16
C ASP A 60 10.50 16.10 7.63
N ALA A 61 10.73 17.30 7.08
CA ALA A 61 10.88 17.49 5.63
C ALA A 61 12.12 16.76 5.05
N ALA A 62 13.16 16.53 5.86
CA ALA A 62 14.37 15.85 5.40
C ALA A 62 14.13 14.34 5.23
N ALA A 63 13.38 13.72 6.15
CA ALA A 63 13.03 12.31 6.11
C ALA A 63 12.23 11.95 4.84
N VAL A 64 11.36 12.86 4.36
CA VAL A 64 10.54 12.61 3.16
C VAL A 64 11.30 12.77 1.84
N ALA A 65 12.52 13.32 1.83
CA ALA A 65 13.33 13.46 0.62
C ALA A 65 13.65 12.11 -0.07
N SER A 66 13.64 11.03 0.72
CA SER A 66 13.81 9.64 0.27
C SER A 66 12.54 9.03 -0.35
N TRP A 67 11.40 9.72 -0.31
CA TRP A 67 10.08 9.23 -0.71
C TRP A 67 9.69 7.93 0.04
N PRO A 68 9.76 7.93 1.39
CA PRO A 68 9.54 6.72 2.14
C PRO A 68 8.11 6.24 1.97
N ARG A 69 7.96 4.93 1.82
CA ARG A 69 6.65 4.29 1.91
C ARG A 69 6.10 4.44 3.32
N LEU A 70 4.81 4.69 3.43
CA LEU A 70 4.19 4.92 4.73
C LEU A 70 4.28 3.67 5.62
N ASP A 71 4.16 2.46 5.04
CA ASP A 71 4.23 1.21 5.81
C ASP A 71 5.60 0.96 6.46
N THR A 72 6.69 1.43 5.86
CA THR A 72 8.04 1.23 6.44
C THR A 72 8.31 2.12 7.64
N LEU A 73 7.53 3.20 7.78
CA LEU A 73 7.61 4.15 8.90
C LEU A 73 6.82 3.69 10.12
N LEU A 74 6.10 2.57 10.03
CA LEU A 74 5.27 2.05 11.11
C LEU A 74 5.97 0.96 11.92
N PRO A 75 5.54 0.76 13.18
CA PRO A 75 5.86 -0.44 13.94
C PRO A 75 5.49 -1.70 13.15
N GLU A 76 6.28 -2.76 13.31
CA GLU A 76 6.15 -4.01 12.54
C GLU A 76 4.72 -4.57 12.51
N ALA A 77 4.05 -4.58 13.67
CA ALA A 77 2.67 -5.06 13.83
C ALA A 77 1.65 -4.31 12.95
N ALA A 78 1.95 -3.07 12.57
CA ALA A 78 1.09 -2.18 11.81
C ALA A 78 1.49 -2.06 10.33
N ARG A 79 2.60 -2.67 9.86
CA ARG A 79 3.07 -2.50 8.46
C ARG A 79 2.16 -3.15 7.42
N ARG A 80 1.37 -4.15 7.81
CA ARG A 80 0.53 -4.90 6.88
C ARG A 80 -0.68 -4.05 6.44
N MET A 81 -0.60 -3.45 5.26
CA MET A 81 -1.65 -2.60 4.68
C MET A 81 -3.02 -3.28 4.56
N GLY A 82 -3.06 -4.60 4.37
CA GLY A 82 -4.28 -5.41 4.37
C GLY A 82 -5.04 -5.34 5.70
N LYS A 83 -4.37 -4.88 6.77
CA LYS A 83 -4.98 -4.62 8.07
C LYS A 83 -5.43 -3.18 8.27
N TRP A 84 -5.16 -2.27 7.34
CA TRP A 84 -5.52 -0.86 7.51
C TRP A 84 -7.00 -0.69 7.15
N GLN A 85 -7.79 -0.35 8.14
CA GLN A 85 -9.21 -0.01 7.96
C GLN A 85 -9.35 1.36 7.32
N ALA A 86 -8.52 2.33 7.71
CA ALA A 86 -8.54 3.68 7.17
C ALA A 86 -7.19 4.38 7.32
N ILE A 87 -6.94 5.34 6.42
CA ILE A 87 -5.92 6.39 6.61
C ILE A 87 -6.66 7.73 6.65
N THR A 88 -6.58 8.44 7.76
CA THR A 88 -7.07 9.82 7.87
C THR A 88 -5.90 10.77 7.65
N ILE A 89 -6.08 11.73 6.75
CA ILE A 89 -5.06 12.67 6.30
C ILE A 89 -5.53 14.07 6.66
N LYS A 90 -4.83 14.69 7.60
CA LYS A 90 -5.07 16.08 8.01
C LYS A 90 -4.08 16.99 7.31
N ASN A 91 -4.60 18.05 6.71
CA ASN A 91 -3.83 19.14 6.11
C ASN A 91 -4.57 20.46 6.38
N ALA A 92 -4.32 21.50 5.58
CA ALA A 92 -4.97 22.79 5.73
C ALA A 92 -6.47 22.79 5.36
N LYS A 93 -7.00 21.69 4.80
CA LYS A 93 -8.43 21.59 4.47
C LYS A 93 -9.27 21.52 5.76
N PRO A 94 -10.49 22.11 5.77
CA PRO A 94 -11.35 22.11 6.97
C PRO A 94 -11.75 20.72 7.47
N GLN A 95 -11.88 19.76 6.55
CA GLN A 95 -12.21 18.37 6.85
C GLN A 95 -11.04 17.48 6.43
N PRO A 96 -10.54 16.60 7.33
CA PRO A 96 -9.56 15.60 6.97
C PRO A 96 -10.07 14.69 5.86
N ALA A 97 -9.19 14.33 4.92
CA ALA A 97 -9.51 13.31 3.94
C ALA A 97 -9.43 11.93 4.62
N GLU A 98 -10.32 11.02 4.24
CA GLU A 98 -10.30 9.65 4.72
C GLU A 98 -10.20 8.68 3.55
N LEU A 99 -9.18 7.83 3.59
CA LEU A 99 -9.03 6.71 2.68
C LEU A 99 -9.47 5.42 3.38
N ALA A 100 -10.72 5.03 3.18
CA ALA A 100 -11.27 3.79 3.70
C ALA A 100 -10.71 2.56 2.95
N ASN A 101 -10.30 1.54 3.70
CA ASN A 101 -9.75 0.28 3.20
C ASN A 101 -8.75 0.48 2.04
N PRO A 102 -7.63 1.22 2.25
CA PRO A 102 -6.67 1.56 1.20
C PRO A 102 -6.22 0.32 0.41
N SER A 103 -6.08 -0.81 1.09
CA SER A 103 -5.68 -2.07 0.49
C SER A 103 -6.70 -2.64 -0.51
N GLN A 104 -7.98 -2.28 -0.40
CA GLN A 104 -9.04 -2.70 -1.30
C GLN A 104 -9.35 -1.65 -2.37
N ALA A 105 -9.38 -0.37 -1.99
CA ALA A 105 -9.67 0.74 -2.89
C ALA A 105 -8.54 0.97 -3.90
N TYR A 106 -7.28 0.75 -3.49
CA TYR A 106 -6.11 1.01 -4.31
C TYR A 106 -5.24 -0.25 -4.45
N ARG A 107 -5.82 -1.35 -4.94
CA ARG A 107 -5.25 -2.72 -4.94
C ARG A 107 -3.80 -2.86 -5.38
N GLU A 108 -3.36 -1.98 -6.28
CA GLU A 108 -2.04 -2.01 -6.92
C GLU A 108 -1.11 -0.88 -6.47
N TYR A 109 -1.59 0.02 -5.61
CA TYR A 109 -0.82 1.16 -5.14
C TYR A 109 -0.32 0.96 -3.71
N VAL A 110 0.71 1.73 -3.37
CA VAL A 110 1.32 1.83 -2.04
C VAL A 110 1.29 3.30 -1.56
N PRO A 111 0.97 3.54 -0.28
CA PRO A 111 1.03 4.88 0.31
C PRO A 111 2.49 5.28 0.51
N ALA A 112 2.83 6.51 0.16
CA ALA A 112 4.15 7.09 0.41
C ALA A 112 4.04 8.55 0.82
N LEU A 113 5.09 9.03 1.48
CA LEU A 113 5.30 10.43 1.77
C LEU A 113 6.38 10.98 0.86
N PHE A 114 6.24 12.23 0.45
CA PHE A 114 7.19 12.87 -0.44
C PHE A 114 7.23 14.39 -0.22
N PRO A 115 8.27 15.08 -0.73
CA PRO A 115 8.34 16.53 -0.68
C PRO A 115 7.25 17.13 -1.57
N GLY A 116 6.33 17.86 -0.96
CA GLY A 116 5.24 18.57 -1.59
C GLY A 116 5.62 19.95 -2.11
N PRO A 117 4.65 20.66 -2.72
CA PRO A 117 4.80 22.08 -3.01
C PRO A 117 5.11 22.84 -1.71
N ASP A 118 6.01 23.81 -1.80
CA ASP A 118 6.52 24.61 -0.68
C ASP A 118 7.39 23.84 0.34
N GLY A 119 7.89 22.66 -0.02
CA GLY A 119 8.78 21.87 0.85
C GLY A 119 8.08 21.22 2.05
N LYS A 120 6.75 21.29 2.11
CA LYS A 120 5.94 20.59 3.10
C LYS A 120 5.82 19.10 2.75
N VAL A 121 5.46 18.27 3.72
CA VAL A 121 5.20 16.85 3.47
C VAL A 121 3.90 16.70 2.69
N SER A 122 3.93 15.89 1.63
CA SER A 122 2.75 15.41 0.90
C SER A 122 2.59 13.90 1.09
N PHE A 123 1.36 13.44 0.94
CA PHE A 123 0.97 12.04 0.93
C PHE A 123 0.46 11.65 -0.45
N GLY A 124 0.71 10.42 -0.88
CA GLY A 124 0.07 9.90 -2.07
C GLY A 124 0.03 8.39 -2.19
N MET A 125 -0.85 7.91 -3.07
CA MET A 125 -0.96 6.51 -3.46
C MET A 125 -0.23 6.29 -4.78
N PHE A 126 0.84 5.52 -4.75
CA PHE A 126 1.73 5.32 -5.89
C PHE A 126 1.71 3.90 -6.43
N ASP A 127 1.72 3.77 -7.74
CA ASP A 127 2.17 2.54 -8.36
C ASP A 127 3.65 2.35 -7.97
N PRO A 128 4.10 1.15 -7.54
CA PRO A 128 5.47 0.97 -7.03
C PRO A 128 6.58 1.41 -8.00
N VAL A 129 6.35 1.31 -9.32
CA VAL A 129 7.31 1.79 -10.32
C VAL A 129 7.34 3.31 -10.35
N GLU A 130 6.18 3.96 -10.30
CA GLU A 130 6.11 5.42 -10.23
C GLU A 130 6.75 5.94 -8.94
N LEU A 131 6.55 5.26 -7.80
CA LEU A 131 7.25 5.62 -6.57
C LEU A 131 8.77 5.55 -6.73
N GLY A 132 9.29 4.45 -7.29
CA GLY A 132 10.73 4.27 -7.52
C GLY A 132 11.32 5.28 -8.51
N LYS A 133 10.49 5.88 -9.38
CA LYS A 133 10.87 6.94 -10.32
C LYS A 133 10.61 8.35 -9.78
N LYS A 134 10.05 8.48 -8.57
CA LYS A 134 9.53 9.75 -8.03
C LYS A 134 8.54 10.43 -8.99
N GLY A 135 7.70 9.59 -9.60
CA GLY A 135 6.70 9.96 -10.60
C GLY A 135 5.41 10.50 -9.98
N LYS A 136 4.30 10.34 -10.71
CA LYS A 136 3.00 10.90 -10.31
C LYS A 136 2.18 9.90 -9.49
N PRO A 137 1.60 10.30 -8.34
CA PRO A 137 0.66 9.45 -7.61
C PRO A 137 -0.72 9.41 -8.30
N ALA A 138 -1.50 8.36 -8.02
CA ALA A 138 -2.91 8.28 -8.40
C ALA A 138 -3.82 9.11 -7.48
N LEU A 139 -3.40 9.34 -6.24
CA LEU A 139 -4.05 10.23 -5.29
C LEU A 139 -2.97 11.04 -4.56
N GLN A 140 -3.20 12.34 -4.37
CA GLN A 140 -2.26 13.24 -3.72
C GLN A 140 -2.97 14.15 -2.73
N GLU A 141 -2.35 14.31 -1.56
CA GLU A 141 -2.74 15.26 -0.53
C GLU A 141 -1.50 16.06 -0.10
N ASP A 142 -1.54 17.38 -0.28
CA ASP A 142 -0.41 18.26 0.02
C ASP A 142 -0.51 18.89 1.41
N GLY A 143 0.65 19.30 1.95
CA GLY A 143 0.72 20.03 3.21
C GLY A 143 0.21 19.23 4.41
N VAL A 144 0.52 17.93 4.44
CA VAL A 144 0.05 16.98 5.44
C VAL A 144 0.67 17.28 6.79
N THR A 145 -0.16 17.48 7.80
CA THR A 145 0.25 17.76 9.18
C THR A 145 0.05 16.56 10.10
N GLU A 146 -0.95 15.72 9.85
CA GLU A 146 -1.17 14.48 10.58
C GLU A 146 -1.62 13.35 9.65
N LEU A 147 -1.12 12.15 9.91
CA LEU A 147 -1.58 10.90 9.32
C LEU A 147 -1.99 9.95 10.42
N ARG A 148 -3.20 9.42 10.36
CA ARG A 148 -3.72 8.45 11.33
C ARG A 148 -4.10 7.18 10.61
N ILE A 149 -3.51 6.07 11.02
CA ILE A 149 -3.82 4.75 10.49
C ILE A 149 -4.65 4.02 11.53
N LYS A 150 -5.84 3.60 11.13
CA LYS A 150 -6.70 2.74 11.95
C LYS A 150 -6.55 1.30 11.50
N LEU A 151 -6.24 0.40 12.43
CA LEU A 151 -6.13 -1.02 12.14
C LEU A 151 -7.50 -1.70 12.30
N ALA A 152 -7.80 -2.63 11.40
CA ALA A 152 -8.96 -3.49 11.50
C ALA A 152 -8.70 -4.59 12.53
N PRO A 153 -9.56 -4.76 13.56
CA PRO A 153 -9.51 -5.92 14.43
C PRO A 153 -9.74 -7.17 13.58
N ASP A 154 -8.83 -8.14 13.63
CA ASP A 154 -8.95 -9.49 13.03
C ASP A 154 -8.89 -9.63 11.49
N SER A 155 -8.28 -8.69 10.79
CA SER A 155 -8.11 -8.80 9.33
C SER A 155 -6.96 -9.75 8.93
N GLY A 156 -7.30 -11.01 8.67
CA GLY A 156 -6.39 -12.01 8.08
C GLY A 156 -6.15 -11.85 6.57
N ARG A 157 -6.93 -11.00 5.88
CA ARG A 157 -7.05 -10.96 4.42
C ARG A 157 -6.38 -9.74 3.77
N GLY A 158 -5.06 -9.81 3.60
CA GLY A 158 -4.40 -9.08 2.52
C GLY A 158 -3.98 -10.09 1.45
N GLU A 159 -4.76 -10.26 0.38
CA GLU A 159 -4.43 -11.20 -0.71
C GLU A 159 -3.14 -10.85 -1.46
N ASN A 160 -2.62 -9.64 -1.26
CA ASN A 160 -1.41 -9.10 -1.90
C ASN A 160 -0.30 -8.70 -0.90
N ASP A 161 -0.47 -8.98 0.39
CA ASP A 161 0.50 -8.68 1.44
C ASP A 161 0.98 -10.00 2.02
N HIS A 162 2.09 -10.55 1.50
CA HIS A 162 2.61 -11.79 2.03
C HIS A 162 3.51 -11.54 3.25
N GLN A 163 3.16 -12.18 4.36
CA GLN A 163 3.99 -12.37 5.57
C GLN A 163 4.81 -11.16 6.04
N GLY A 164 4.20 -10.01 6.33
CA GLY A 164 4.82 -8.95 7.16
C GLY A 164 6.17 -8.39 6.70
N GLY A 165 6.64 -8.79 5.51
CA GLY A 165 7.97 -8.45 5.00
C GLY A 165 8.03 -6.96 4.70
N ALA A 166 9.15 -6.35 5.05
CA ALA A 166 9.41 -4.97 4.69
C ALA A 166 9.30 -4.81 3.17
N ALA A 167 8.73 -3.68 2.75
CA ALA A 167 8.74 -3.26 1.37
C ALA A 167 10.16 -3.30 0.79
N ILE A 168 10.30 -3.90 -0.39
CA ILE A 168 11.53 -3.86 -1.18
C ILE A 168 11.39 -2.68 -2.14
N ASP A 169 12.43 -1.84 -2.19
CA ASP A 169 12.58 -0.85 -3.26
C ASP A 169 12.70 -1.59 -4.60
N PRO A 170 11.80 -1.35 -5.58
CA PRO A 170 11.88 -2.00 -6.88
C PRO A 170 13.22 -1.81 -7.62
N GLN A 171 13.98 -0.76 -7.30
CA GLN A 171 15.33 -0.58 -7.86
C GLN A 171 16.31 -1.67 -7.41
N ASN A 172 16.06 -2.29 -6.25
CA ASN A 172 16.90 -3.36 -5.69
C ASN A 172 16.54 -4.76 -6.19
N ILE A 173 15.57 -4.88 -7.11
CA ILE A 173 15.23 -6.16 -7.73
C ILE A 173 16.43 -6.73 -8.46
N LYS A 174 16.66 -8.03 -8.28
CA LYS A 174 17.63 -8.83 -9.02
C LYS A 174 16.93 -10.06 -9.55
N LEU A 175 16.69 -10.10 -10.85
CA LEU A 175 16.11 -11.24 -11.55
C LEU A 175 17.22 -11.97 -12.31
N ALA A 176 17.57 -13.17 -11.85
CA ALA A 176 18.55 -14.01 -12.52
C ALA A 176 17.97 -14.59 -13.81
N ILE A 177 18.68 -14.44 -14.92
CA ILE A 177 18.33 -15.01 -16.22
C ILE A 177 19.46 -15.95 -16.62
N ILE A 178 19.22 -17.24 -16.49
CA ILE A 178 20.19 -18.30 -16.76
C ILE A 178 19.97 -18.83 -18.16
N THR A 179 21.01 -18.74 -18.98
CA THR A 179 21.02 -19.25 -20.36
C THR A 179 22.11 -20.32 -20.51
N PRO A 180 22.10 -21.12 -21.58
CA PRO A 180 23.22 -22.02 -21.89
C PRO A 180 24.57 -21.32 -22.02
N LYS A 181 24.57 -20.01 -22.33
CA LYS A 181 25.78 -19.18 -22.43
C LYS A 181 26.27 -18.64 -21.09
N GLY A 182 25.50 -18.82 -20.01
CA GLY A 182 25.81 -18.31 -18.68
C GLY A 182 24.63 -17.57 -18.05
N GLU A 183 24.87 -17.10 -16.83
CA GLU A 183 23.93 -16.32 -16.03
C GLU A 183 24.15 -14.83 -16.20
N GLN A 184 23.05 -14.08 -16.28
CA GLN A 184 23.04 -12.63 -16.20
C GLN A 184 21.97 -12.17 -15.21
N VAL A 185 22.12 -10.95 -14.69
CA VAL A 185 21.14 -10.36 -13.77
C VAL A 185 20.43 -9.20 -14.46
N MET A 186 19.10 -9.30 -14.58
CA MET A 186 18.23 -8.18 -14.89
C MET A 186 17.99 -7.41 -13.59
N THR A 187 18.58 -6.23 -13.49
CA THR A 187 18.47 -5.34 -12.34
C THR A 187 17.17 -4.52 -12.38
N GLY A 188 16.74 -4.03 -11.22
CA GLY A 188 15.52 -3.23 -11.09
C GLY A 188 15.49 -2.03 -12.02
N ASP A 189 16.55 -1.23 -12.08
CA ASP A 189 16.65 -0.09 -13.00
C ASP A 189 16.39 -0.46 -14.47
N LYS A 190 16.99 -1.56 -14.96
CA LYS A 190 16.78 -2.05 -16.32
C LYS A 190 15.35 -2.53 -16.56
N LEU A 191 14.79 -3.27 -15.60
CA LEU A 191 13.41 -3.75 -15.69
C LEU A 191 12.40 -2.60 -15.68
N LEU A 192 12.58 -1.61 -14.80
CA LEU A 192 11.70 -0.46 -14.66
C LEU A 192 11.77 0.49 -15.87
N ALA A 193 12.84 0.42 -16.67
CA ALA A 193 12.96 1.15 -17.93
C ALA A 193 12.13 0.53 -19.07
N LEU A 194 11.71 -0.75 -18.96
CA LEU A 194 10.91 -1.41 -19.99
C LEU A 194 9.48 -0.85 -20.04
N PRO A 195 8.88 -0.76 -21.25
CA PRO A 195 7.51 -0.30 -21.41
C PRO A 195 6.55 -1.24 -20.69
N ARG A 196 5.64 -0.66 -19.90
CA ARG A 196 4.61 -1.40 -19.18
C ARG A 196 3.30 -1.40 -19.94
N GLU A 197 2.59 -2.51 -19.89
CA GLU A 197 1.25 -2.67 -20.45
C GLU A 197 0.22 -3.03 -19.36
N ALA A 198 -1.05 -2.87 -19.69
CA ALA A 198 -2.15 -3.22 -18.81
C ALA A 198 -2.21 -4.74 -18.61
N MET A 199 -2.54 -5.17 -17.39
CA MET A 199 -2.70 -6.57 -17.04
C MET A 199 -3.89 -7.22 -17.78
N PRO A 200 -3.74 -8.43 -18.34
CA PRO A 200 -4.83 -9.15 -18.99
C PRO A 200 -6.04 -9.38 -18.08
N GLY A 201 -7.24 -9.22 -18.62
CA GLY A 201 -8.52 -9.43 -17.91
C GLY A 201 -8.83 -8.47 -16.78
N GLY A 202 -7.96 -7.48 -16.52
CA GLY A 202 -8.14 -6.53 -15.45
C GLY A 202 -8.94 -5.30 -15.90
N GLY A 203 -10.04 -4.99 -15.20
CA GLY A 203 -10.73 -3.69 -15.28
C GLY A 203 -10.09 -2.59 -14.43
N GLY A 204 -8.75 -2.52 -14.34
CA GLY A 204 -8.07 -1.55 -13.47
C GLY A 204 -6.63 -1.24 -13.86
N ASP A 205 -6.03 -0.27 -13.16
CA ASP A 205 -4.72 0.36 -13.44
C ASP A 205 -3.47 -0.53 -13.25
N ALA A 206 -3.66 -1.85 -13.05
CA ALA A 206 -2.56 -2.79 -12.85
C ALA A 206 -1.68 -2.86 -14.12
N LYS A 207 -0.42 -2.45 -14.00
CA LYS A 207 0.54 -2.45 -15.10
C LYS A 207 1.73 -3.37 -14.83
N GLY A 208 2.29 -3.93 -15.88
CA GLY A 208 3.40 -4.85 -15.81
C GLY A 208 4.03 -5.11 -17.17
N TRP A 209 4.67 -6.25 -17.34
CA TRP A 209 5.42 -6.61 -18.53
C TRP A 209 5.00 -8.00 -19.01
N ARG A 210 4.93 -8.19 -20.33
CA ARG A 210 4.94 -9.55 -20.88
C ARG A 210 6.30 -10.18 -20.60
N LEU A 211 6.30 -11.47 -20.28
CA LEU A 211 7.54 -12.23 -20.11
C LEU A 211 8.43 -12.13 -21.36
N GLY A 212 7.85 -12.15 -22.57
CA GLY A 212 8.59 -12.00 -23.82
C GLY A 212 9.40 -10.71 -23.91
N VAL A 213 8.85 -9.58 -23.46
CA VAL A 213 9.56 -8.28 -23.45
C VAL A 213 10.74 -8.30 -22.48
N VAL A 214 10.56 -8.93 -21.31
CA VAL A 214 11.65 -9.08 -20.33
C VAL A 214 12.76 -9.98 -20.87
N LEU A 215 12.41 -11.08 -21.55
CA LEU A 215 13.37 -11.99 -22.18
C LEU A 215 14.13 -11.32 -23.33
N GLU A 216 13.43 -10.58 -24.18
CA GLU A 216 14.04 -9.84 -25.29
C GLU A 216 15.03 -8.77 -24.78
N ALA A 217 14.64 -8.01 -23.76
CA ALA A 217 15.52 -7.05 -23.10
C ALA A 217 16.76 -7.70 -22.46
N ALA A 218 16.66 -8.97 -22.08
CA ALA A 218 17.76 -9.79 -21.61
C ALA A 218 18.58 -10.43 -22.76
N GLY A 219 18.28 -10.13 -24.03
CA GLY A 219 18.97 -10.70 -25.18
C GLY A 219 18.64 -12.18 -25.44
N VAL A 220 17.59 -12.73 -24.82
CA VAL A 220 17.12 -14.10 -25.08
C VAL A 220 16.28 -14.10 -26.35
N LYS A 221 16.85 -14.64 -27.44
CA LYS A 221 16.22 -14.66 -28.77
C LYS A 221 15.54 -15.99 -29.13
N SER A 222 15.90 -17.08 -28.44
CA SER A 222 15.39 -18.42 -28.73
C SER A 222 15.41 -19.28 -27.47
N PHE A 223 14.42 -20.16 -27.34
CA PHE A 223 14.28 -21.14 -26.27
C PHE A 223 13.24 -22.19 -26.69
N LYS A 224 13.29 -23.40 -26.12
CA LYS A 224 12.16 -24.34 -26.22
C LYS A 224 11.20 -24.18 -25.06
N ARG A 225 11.77 -24.00 -23.86
CA ARG A 225 11.03 -23.81 -22.62
C ARG A 225 11.70 -22.75 -21.76
N VAL A 226 10.92 -22.18 -20.85
CA VAL A 226 11.45 -21.34 -19.77
C VAL A 226 10.95 -21.85 -18.43
N ARG A 227 11.87 -22.03 -17.48
CA ARG A 227 11.55 -22.38 -16.11
C ARG A 227 11.68 -21.15 -15.23
N LEU A 228 10.57 -20.76 -14.63
CA LEU A 228 10.44 -19.67 -13.69
C LEU A 228 10.56 -20.25 -12.27
N THR A 229 11.34 -19.62 -11.41
CA THR A 229 11.51 -20.04 -10.01
C THR A 229 11.34 -18.83 -9.10
N ASP A 230 10.49 -18.96 -8.09
CA ASP A 230 10.35 -17.95 -7.05
C ASP A 230 11.50 -18.04 -6.02
N LEU A 231 11.61 -17.05 -5.13
CA LEU A 231 12.59 -17.03 -4.04
C LEU A 231 12.45 -18.19 -3.03
N LYS A 232 11.30 -18.87 -2.99
CA LYS A 232 10.95 -19.90 -2.00
C LYS A 232 11.10 -21.32 -2.56
N GLY A 233 11.40 -21.47 -3.84
CA GLY A 233 11.58 -22.76 -4.52
C GLY A 233 10.48 -23.17 -5.49
N PRO A 234 9.18 -22.80 -5.36
CA PRO A 234 8.19 -23.06 -6.38
C PRO A 234 8.64 -22.69 -7.80
N THR A 235 8.41 -23.63 -8.73
CA THR A 235 8.75 -23.47 -10.13
C THR A 235 7.53 -23.58 -11.03
N LEU A 236 7.55 -22.84 -12.14
CA LEU A 236 6.60 -22.97 -13.23
C LEU A 236 7.37 -23.09 -14.54
N THR A 237 7.07 -24.11 -15.36
CA THR A 237 7.69 -24.26 -16.68
C THR A 237 6.69 -23.87 -17.75
N LEU A 238 7.12 -23.03 -18.69
CA LEU A 238 6.35 -22.64 -19.87
C LEU A 238 7.02 -23.20 -21.11
N GLU A 239 6.21 -23.64 -22.06
CA GLU A 239 6.62 -23.97 -23.41
C GLU A 239 6.74 -22.69 -24.24
N LYS A 240 7.53 -22.72 -25.32
CA LYS A 240 7.60 -21.61 -26.27
C LYS A 240 6.22 -21.18 -26.77
N ALA A 241 5.32 -22.15 -26.99
CA ALA A 241 3.94 -21.89 -27.40
C ALA A 241 3.18 -21.01 -26.40
N ASP A 242 3.43 -21.11 -25.09
CA ASP A 242 2.75 -20.27 -24.08
C ASP A 242 3.09 -18.78 -24.22
N LEU A 243 4.20 -18.43 -24.89
CA LEU A 243 4.62 -17.03 -25.14
C LEU A 243 4.18 -16.51 -26.52
N GLU A 244 3.84 -17.41 -27.44
CA GLU A 244 3.45 -17.09 -28.83
C GLU A 244 1.93 -17.17 -29.04
N ASP A 245 1.24 -17.96 -28.22
CA ASP A 245 -0.20 -18.16 -28.29
C ASP A 245 -0.95 -16.89 -27.85
N LYS A 246 -1.83 -16.40 -28.71
CA LYS A 246 -2.68 -15.24 -28.42
C LYS A 246 -3.70 -15.50 -27.31
N ALA A 247 -4.02 -16.76 -27.02
CA ALA A 247 -4.90 -17.16 -25.93
C ALA A 247 -4.15 -17.36 -24.60
N THR A 248 -2.84 -17.12 -24.56
CA THR A 248 -2.00 -17.24 -23.35
C THR A 248 -1.17 -15.97 -23.15
N ILE A 249 -1.15 -15.41 -21.94
CA ILE A 249 -0.34 -14.23 -21.62
C ILE A 249 0.46 -14.48 -20.33
N PRO A 250 1.75 -14.83 -20.45
CA PRO A 250 2.69 -14.85 -19.34
C PRO A 250 3.06 -13.41 -18.95
N PHE A 251 2.66 -12.99 -17.75
CA PHE A 251 2.71 -11.60 -17.32
C PHE A 251 3.47 -11.44 -15.99
N LEU A 252 4.35 -10.45 -15.92
CA LEU A 252 5.05 -10.05 -14.72
C LEU A 252 4.52 -8.71 -14.25
N LYS A 253 4.34 -8.53 -12.95
CA LYS A 253 4.07 -7.22 -12.35
C LYS A 253 4.78 -7.08 -11.02
N LEU A 254 4.88 -5.86 -10.51
CA LEU A 254 5.25 -5.65 -9.11
C LEU A 254 4.01 -5.85 -8.24
N ASN A 255 4.18 -6.59 -7.15
CA ASN A 255 3.21 -6.57 -6.06
C ASN A 255 3.45 -5.32 -5.19
N ARG A 256 2.57 -5.11 -4.20
CA ARG A 256 2.70 -4.01 -3.25
C ARG A 256 3.97 -4.05 -2.42
N GLN A 257 4.64 -5.18 -2.28
CA GLN A 257 5.89 -5.28 -1.53
C GLN A 257 7.09 -4.95 -2.43
N GLY A 258 6.87 -4.58 -3.69
CA GLY A 258 7.93 -4.31 -4.66
C GLY A 258 8.59 -5.58 -5.21
N SER A 259 8.01 -6.76 -4.94
CA SER A 259 8.51 -8.04 -5.45
C SER A 259 7.84 -8.41 -6.78
N LEU A 260 8.54 -9.17 -7.63
CA LEU A 260 8.02 -9.60 -8.91
C LEU A 260 7.01 -10.73 -8.74
N ARG A 261 5.78 -10.48 -9.15
CA ARG A 261 4.73 -11.49 -9.26
C ARG A 261 4.56 -11.88 -10.72
N PHE A 262 4.79 -13.14 -11.02
CA PHE A 262 4.45 -13.75 -12.31
C PHE A 262 3.05 -14.35 -12.27
N ARG A 263 2.29 -14.18 -13.34
CA ARG A 263 1.02 -14.86 -13.59
C ARG A 263 0.93 -15.32 -15.03
N LEU A 264 0.50 -16.54 -15.23
CA LEU A 264 0.09 -17.04 -16.53
C LEU A 264 -1.41 -16.81 -16.67
N TYR A 265 -1.84 -16.04 -17.66
CA TYR A 265 -3.25 -15.88 -17.99
C TYR A 265 -3.60 -16.74 -19.20
N LYS A 266 -4.75 -17.42 -19.15
CA LYS A 266 -5.33 -18.12 -20.30
C LYS A 266 -6.71 -17.58 -20.61
N GLN A 267 -7.00 -17.41 -21.89
CA GLN A 267 -8.29 -16.95 -22.34
C GLN A 267 -9.33 -18.06 -22.12
N GLN A 268 -10.44 -17.72 -21.47
CA GLN A 268 -11.59 -18.61 -21.26
C GLN A 268 -12.86 -17.84 -21.61
N GLY A 269 -13.47 -18.21 -22.74
CA GLY A 269 -14.52 -17.41 -23.36
C GLY A 269 -14.01 -16.01 -23.73
N GLU A 270 -14.74 -14.98 -23.31
CA GLU A 270 -14.34 -13.57 -23.51
C GLU A 270 -13.41 -13.05 -22.40
N GLY A 271 -13.17 -13.82 -21.34
CA GLY A 271 -12.39 -13.41 -20.18
C GLY A 271 -10.99 -14.02 -20.13
N TRP A 272 -10.15 -13.47 -19.24
CA TRP A 272 -8.85 -14.04 -18.90
C TRP A 272 -8.88 -14.63 -17.50
N GLN A 273 -8.37 -15.85 -17.36
CA GLN A 273 -8.28 -16.54 -16.07
C GLN A 273 -6.83 -16.85 -15.72
N PRO A 274 -6.43 -16.72 -14.44
CA PRO A 274 -5.10 -17.11 -14.00
C PRO A 274 -4.96 -18.65 -14.04
N ALA A 275 -3.91 -19.13 -14.71
CA ALA A 275 -3.56 -20.53 -14.85
C ALA A 275 -2.23 -20.89 -14.17
N GLY A 276 -1.53 -19.91 -13.59
CA GLY A 276 -0.30 -20.08 -12.82
C GLY A 276 0.10 -18.78 -12.12
N ASP A 277 0.73 -18.86 -10.94
CA ASP A 277 1.09 -17.71 -10.10
C ASP A 277 2.42 -18.01 -9.37
N LEU A 278 3.38 -17.11 -9.46
CA LEU A 278 4.58 -17.08 -8.62
C LEU A 278 4.67 -15.69 -8.00
N ARG A 279 4.86 -15.58 -6.69
CA ARG A 279 4.67 -14.30 -5.98
C ARG A 279 5.94 -13.47 -5.82
N ASP A 280 7.09 -14.14 -5.87
CA ASP A 280 8.42 -13.59 -5.60
C ASP A 280 9.42 -14.14 -6.64
N LEU A 281 9.13 -13.94 -7.93
CA LEU A 281 9.97 -14.44 -9.03
C LEU A 281 11.41 -13.92 -8.90
N ALA A 282 12.37 -14.84 -8.86
CA ALA A 282 13.79 -14.51 -8.73
C ALA A 282 14.68 -15.08 -9.83
N LYS A 283 14.26 -16.18 -10.47
CA LYS A 283 15.06 -16.82 -11.52
C LYS A 283 14.20 -17.20 -12.72
N ILE A 284 14.76 -16.98 -13.90
CA ILE A 284 14.29 -17.46 -15.19
C ILE A 284 15.41 -18.29 -15.80
N GLU A 285 15.14 -19.56 -16.08
CA GLU A 285 16.09 -20.48 -16.70
C GLU A 285 15.62 -20.84 -18.10
N ILE A 286 16.47 -20.57 -19.08
CA ILE A 286 16.23 -20.87 -20.49
C ILE A 286 16.61 -22.32 -20.75
N LEU A 287 15.64 -23.09 -21.25
CA LEU A 287 15.80 -24.50 -21.56
C LEU A 287 15.70 -24.70 -23.07
N GLU A 288 16.74 -25.26 -23.66
CA GLU A 288 16.83 -25.62 -25.09
C GLU A 288 16.28 -27.01 -25.42
#